data_AF-A0A7D9LJD2-F1
#
_entry.id   AF-A0A7D9LJD2-F1
#
_cell.length_a   1.000
_cell.length_b   1.000
_cell.length_c   1.000
_cell.angle_alpha   90.00
_cell.angle_beta   90.00
_cell.angle_gamma   90.00
#
_symmetry.space_group_name_H-M   'P 1'
#
loop_
_entity.id
_entity.type
_entity.pdbx_description
1 polymer ?
#
loop_
_entity_poly.entity_id
_entity_poly.type
_entity_poly.pdbx_seq_one_letter_code
_entity_poly.pdbx_strand_id
1 'polypeptide(L)'
;MLSTLIFCRKTWAETREEVFHNGVNHTSLKTIENSAFVLVLSDQEHAYDENDATKYNDLAKYALHGEGDNIWFDKSFNIIVFKNGKFGVNVEHAWADAPIMSQFFEWVIDCETNKLGYDENGRCLGEAEYSLNTPERLQWKIPEK
;
A
#
# COMPACT_ATOMS: atom_id res chain seq x y z
N MET A 1 4.88 -13.47 -6.12
CA MET A 1 6.10 -14.30 -5.86
C MET A 1 7.09 -13.60 -4.91
N LEU A 2 7.25 -12.26 -4.93
CA LEU A 2 8.22 -11.56 -4.08
C LEU A 2 7.77 -11.33 -2.64
N SER A 3 6.52 -10.95 -2.40
CA SER A 3 6.04 -10.70 -1.02
C SER A 3 5.91 -11.99 -0.18
N THR A 4 5.79 -13.16 -0.80
CA THR A 4 5.73 -14.44 -0.08
C THR A 4 7.07 -14.79 0.61
N LEU A 5 8.19 -14.28 0.09
CA LEU A 5 9.51 -14.46 0.69
C LEU A 5 9.71 -13.62 1.95
N ILE A 6 8.97 -12.52 2.11
CA ILE A 6 9.15 -11.56 3.21
C ILE A 6 8.75 -12.14 4.57
N PHE A 7 7.89 -13.16 4.61
CA PHE A 7 7.42 -13.75 5.87
C PHE A 7 8.52 -14.41 6.72
N CYS A 8 9.58 -14.95 6.09
CA CYS A 8 10.74 -15.47 6.82
C CYS A 8 11.90 -14.49 6.72
N ARG A 9 12.19 -13.74 7.79
CA ARG A 9 13.24 -12.70 7.80
C ARG A 9 14.61 -13.21 7.34
N LYS A 10 14.98 -14.44 7.71
CA LYS A 10 16.25 -15.05 7.30
C LYS A 10 16.29 -15.30 5.79
N THR A 11 15.29 -16.01 5.27
CA THR A 11 15.17 -16.31 3.82
C THR A 11 15.06 -15.04 2.99
N TRP A 12 14.34 -14.04 3.50
CA TRP A 12 14.23 -12.74 2.84
C TRP A 12 15.59 -12.03 2.79
N ALA A 13 16.34 -11.98 3.88
CA ALA A 13 17.67 -11.36 3.90
C ALA A 13 18.64 -12.04 2.93
N GLU A 14 18.67 -13.38 2.92
CA GLU A 14 19.47 -14.18 1.98
C GLU A 14 19.07 -13.89 0.53
N THR A 15 17.77 -13.92 0.22
CA THR A 15 17.26 -13.65 -1.14
C THR A 15 17.55 -12.20 -1.56
N ARG A 16 17.43 -11.24 -0.64
CA ARG A 16 17.70 -9.83 -0.89
C ARG A 16 19.17 -9.63 -1.29
N GLU A 17 20.07 -10.29 -0.61
CA GLU A 17 21.49 -10.26 -0.96
C GLU A 17 21.76 -10.95 -2.30
N GLU A 18 21.23 -12.15 -2.53
CA GLU A 18 21.52 -12.90 -3.75
C GLU A 18 20.92 -12.25 -5.01
N VAL A 19 19.68 -11.77 -4.94
CA VAL A 19 18.88 -11.37 -6.12
C VAL A 19 18.76 -9.85 -6.26
N PHE A 20 18.79 -9.10 -5.16
CA PHE A 20 18.47 -7.66 -5.14
C PHE A 20 19.64 -6.75 -4.79
N HIS A 21 20.85 -7.29 -4.58
CA HIS A 21 22.00 -6.46 -4.21
C HIS A 21 22.45 -5.52 -5.32
N ASN A 22 22.28 -5.89 -6.61
CA ASN A 22 22.82 -5.14 -7.75
C ASN A 22 21.83 -4.97 -8.92
N GLY A 23 22.19 -4.07 -9.84
CA GLY A 23 21.54 -3.90 -11.14
C GLY A 23 20.11 -3.34 -11.07
N VAL A 24 19.25 -3.82 -11.97
CA VAL A 24 17.88 -3.32 -12.10
C VAL A 24 17.01 -3.69 -10.89
N ASN A 25 17.24 -4.86 -10.29
CA ASN A 25 16.54 -5.29 -9.08
C ASN A 25 16.85 -4.39 -7.89
N HIS A 26 18.14 -4.05 -7.71
CA HIS A 26 18.55 -3.12 -6.67
C HIS A 26 17.90 -1.74 -6.85
N THR A 27 17.90 -1.23 -8.08
CA THR A 27 17.31 0.07 -8.41
C THR A 27 15.81 0.08 -8.09
N SER A 28 15.08 -0.93 -8.54
CA SER A 28 13.64 -1.05 -8.27
C SER A 28 13.33 -1.23 -6.79
N LEU A 29 14.09 -2.08 -6.08
CA LEU A 29 13.92 -2.28 -4.64
C LEU A 29 14.19 -1.00 -3.86
N LYS A 30 15.26 -0.29 -4.19
CA LYS A 30 15.62 0.99 -3.56
C LYS A 30 14.55 2.06 -3.81
N THR A 31 13.92 2.08 -4.98
CA THR A 31 12.78 2.97 -5.25
C THR A 31 11.60 2.68 -4.33
N ILE A 32 11.28 1.41 -4.08
CA ILE A 32 10.23 1.03 -3.11
C ILE A 32 10.63 1.43 -1.69
N GLU A 33 11.86 1.13 -1.28
CA GLU A 33 12.36 1.47 0.06
C GLU A 33 12.31 2.99 0.31
N ASN A 34 12.67 3.80 -0.68
CA ASN A 34 12.69 5.27 -0.60
C ASN A 34 11.35 5.96 -0.88
N SER A 35 10.31 5.25 -1.35
CA SER A 35 9.00 5.88 -1.59
C SER A 35 8.40 6.45 -0.31
N ALA A 36 7.40 7.34 -0.39
CA ALA A 36 6.72 7.81 0.83
C ALA A 36 5.91 6.69 1.50
N PHE A 37 5.18 5.92 0.70
CA PHE A 37 4.37 4.77 1.09
C PHE A 37 4.17 3.86 -0.13
N VAL A 38 3.46 2.74 0.06
CA VAL A 38 3.00 1.87 -1.04
C VAL A 38 1.48 1.96 -1.12
N LEU A 39 0.96 2.22 -2.32
CA LEU A 39 -0.47 2.17 -2.62
C LEU A 39 -0.77 0.85 -3.33
N VAL A 40 -1.63 0.03 -2.75
CA VAL A 40 -2.11 -1.23 -3.30
C VAL A 40 -3.50 -1.00 -3.87
N LEU A 41 -3.66 -1.20 -5.18
CA LEU A 41 -4.96 -1.15 -5.85
C LEU A 41 -5.47 -2.58 -6.01
N SER A 42 -6.55 -2.91 -5.32
CA SER A 42 -7.13 -4.26 -5.28
C SER A 42 -8.43 -4.32 -6.09
N ASP A 43 -8.56 -5.36 -6.92
CA ASP A 43 -9.81 -5.68 -7.62
C ASP A 43 -10.87 -6.34 -6.71
N GLN A 44 -10.50 -6.67 -5.46
CA GLN A 44 -11.43 -7.20 -4.48
C GLN A 44 -12.40 -6.13 -3.97
N GLU A 45 -13.54 -6.59 -3.48
CA GLU A 45 -14.54 -5.74 -2.81
C GLU A 45 -14.74 -6.23 -1.38
N HIS A 46 -14.22 -5.45 -0.44
CA HIS A 46 -14.42 -5.66 0.99
C HIS A 46 -15.09 -4.43 1.61
N ALA A 47 -15.97 -4.64 2.58
CA ALA A 47 -16.66 -3.56 3.28
C ALA A 47 -17.15 -4.04 4.65
N TYR A 48 -17.34 -3.09 5.56
CA TYR A 48 -18.12 -3.31 6.77
C TYR A 48 -19.61 -3.41 6.43
N ASP A 49 -20.32 -4.34 7.08
CA ASP A 49 -21.77 -4.48 7.03
C ASP A 49 -22.28 -4.68 8.45
N GLU A 50 -23.22 -3.84 8.86
CA GLU A 50 -23.82 -3.85 10.19
C GLU A 50 -24.62 -5.13 10.48
N ASN A 51 -25.15 -5.77 9.43
CA ASN A 51 -25.95 -6.99 9.54
C ASN A 51 -25.10 -8.25 9.41
N ASP A 52 -23.84 -8.12 9.00
CA ASP A 52 -22.93 -9.24 8.78
C ASP A 52 -21.48 -8.89 9.15
N ALA A 53 -21.14 -9.16 10.40
CA ALA A 53 -19.80 -8.94 10.94
C ALA A 53 -18.70 -9.77 10.23
N THR A 54 -19.05 -10.83 9.50
CA THR A 54 -18.05 -11.65 8.80
C THR A 54 -17.37 -10.86 7.67
N LYS A 55 -18.06 -9.91 7.06
CA LYS A 55 -17.48 -9.04 6.01
C LYS A 55 -16.36 -8.16 6.53
N TYR A 56 -16.45 -7.71 7.79
CA TYR A 56 -15.36 -6.98 8.44
C TYR A 56 -14.15 -7.89 8.72
N ASN A 57 -14.39 -9.15 9.09
CA ASN A 57 -13.30 -10.11 9.25
C ASN A 57 -12.56 -10.33 7.93
N ASP A 58 -13.27 -10.38 6.81
CA ASP A 58 -12.64 -10.56 5.49
C ASP A 58 -11.84 -9.33 5.07
N LEU A 59 -12.35 -8.12 5.34
CA LEU A 59 -11.59 -6.88 5.18
C LEU A 59 -10.30 -6.90 6.03
N ALA A 60 -10.43 -7.25 7.32
CA ALA A 60 -9.31 -7.28 8.25
C ALA A 60 -8.25 -8.33 7.86
N LYS A 61 -8.66 -9.52 7.42
CA LYS A 61 -7.75 -10.55 6.89
C LYS A 61 -7.01 -10.05 5.66
N TYR A 62 -7.73 -9.42 4.73
CA TYR A 62 -7.10 -8.86 3.53
C TYR A 62 -6.08 -7.78 3.89
N ALA A 63 -6.42 -6.86 4.81
CA ALA A 63 -5.48 -5.84 5.27
C ALA A 63 -4.26 -6.43 5.99
N LEU A 64 -4.42 -7.60 6.62
CA LEU A 64 -3.33 -8.27 7.32
C LEU A 64 -2.32 -8.94 6.38
N HIS A 65 -2.77 -9.65 5.34
CA HIS A 65 -1.88 -10.47 4.51
C HIS A 65 -2.07 -10.35 2.99
N GLY A 66 -3.10 -9.64 2.53
CA GLY A 66 -3.42 -9.49 1.10
C GLY A 66 -3.61 -10.83 0.39
N GLU A 67 -3.24 -10.89 -0.88
CA GLU A 67 -3.26 -12.11 -1.71
C GLU A 67 -1.90 -12.82 -1.74
N GLY A 68 -0.93 -12.33 -0.95
CA GLY A 68 0.40 -12.92 -0.84
C GLY A 68 1.38 -12.50 -1.95
N ASP A 69 0.99 -11.60 -2.85
CA ASP A 69 1.82 -11.03 -3.92
C ASP A 69 1.76 -9.49 -4.06
N ASN A 70 0.90 -8.81 -3.30
CA ASN A 70 0.52 -7.40 -3.53
C ASN A 70 0.86 -6.42 -2.39
N ILE A 71 1.26 -6.91 -1.21
CA ILE A 71 1.66 -6.07 -0.07
C ILE A 71 3.18 -6.09 0.09
N TRP A 72 3.78 -4.92 0.29
CA TRP A 72 5.20 -4.80 0.62
C TRP A 72 5.40 -4.68 2.13
N PHE A 73 5.55 -5.82 2.82
CA PHE A 73 5.58 -5.88 4.28
C PHE A 73 6.80 -5.20 4.94
N ASP A 74 7.85 -4.91 4.18
CA ASP A 74 9.00 -4.13 4.66
C ASP A 74 8.76 -2.61 4.60
N LYS A 75 7.66 -2.15 3.99
CA LYS A 75 7.33 -0.73 3.96
C LYS A 75 6.69 -0.33 5.29
N SER A 76 7.09 0.83 5.82
CA SER A 76 6.48 1.48 6.99
C SER A 76 4.96 1.34 7.03
N PHE A 77 4.27 1.66 5.93
CA PHE A 77 2.86 1.35 5.77
C PHE A 77 2.47 1.23 4.29
N ASN A 78 1.44 0.43 4.05
CA ASN A 78 0.77 0.23 2.78
C ASN A 78 -0.69 0.69 2.92
N ILE A 79 -1.18 1.49 1.97
CA ILE A 79 -2.58 1.85 1.85
C ILE A 79 -3.20 0.95 0.80
N ILE A 80 -4.28 0.24 1.14
CA ILE A 80 -4.95 -0.71 0.26
C ILE A 80 -6.29 -0.12 -0.14
N VAL A 81 -6.51 0.17 -1.41
CA VAL A 81 -7.78 0.68 -1.94
C VAL A 81 -8.47 -0.42 -2.72
N PHE A 82 -9.68 -0.76 -2.29
CA PHE A 82 -10.55 -1.74 -2.92
C PHE A 82 -11.34 -1.12 -4.06
N LYS A 83 -11.82 -1.94 -4.99
CA LYS A 83 -12.58 -1.51 -6.17
C LYS A 83 -13.83 -0.70 -5.84
N ASN A 84 -14.46 -0.96 -4.70
CA ASN A 84 -15.63 -0.25 -4.20
C ASN A 84 -15.29 1.07 -3.48
N GLY A 85 -14.03 1.53 -3.53
CA GLY A 85 -13.56 2.76 -2.90
C GLY A 85 -13.35 2.66 -1.38
N LYS A 86 -13.58 1.49 -0.77
CA LYS A 86 -13.18 1.25 0.62
C LYS A 86 -11.67 1.06 0.69
N PHE A 87 -11.10 1.25 1.88
CA PHE A 87 -9.67 1.06 2.05
C PHE A 87 -9.34 0.33 3.36
N GLY A 88 -8.15 -0.28 3.37
CA GLY A 88 -7.49 -0.86 4.53
C GLY A 88 -6.05 -0.39 4.61
N VAL A 89 -5.37 -0.72 5.70
CA VAL A 89 -3.99 -0.30 5.95
C VAL A 89 -3.21 -1.47 6.53
N ASN A 90 -1.99 -1.67 6.03
CA ASN A 90 -1.01 -2.58 6.60
C ASN A 90 0.17 -1.76 7.10
N VAL A 91 0.62 -1.96 8.34
CA VAL A 91 1.64 -1.14 8.98
C VAL A 91 2.74 -2.05 9.51
N GLU A 92 3.99 -1.73 9.18
CA GLU A 92 5.15 -2.38 9.78
C GLU A 92 5.35 -1.79 11.18
N HIS A 93 5.31 -2.66 12.19
CA HIS A 93 5.16 -2.22 13.58
C HIS A 93 6.46 -1.71 14.22
N ALA A 94 7.63 -2.05 13.67
CA ALA A 94 8.90 -1.49 14.14
C ALA A 94 9.07 -0.01 13.76
N TRP A 95 8.34 0.48 12.75
CA TRP A 95 8.36 1.88 12.35
C TRP A 95 7.57 2.79 13.29
N ALA A 96 6.36 2.40 13.70
CA ALA A 96 5.50 3.22 14.56
C ALA A 96 4.43 2.40 15.30
N ASP A 97 3.95 2.96 16.41
CA ASP A 97 2.76 2.47 17.11
C ASP A 97 1.47 2.97 16.46
N ALA A 98 0.37 2.26 16.73
CA ALA A 98 -0.95 2.53 16.15
C ALA A 98 -1.43 4.00 16.21
N PRO A 99 -1.23 4.78 17.30
CA PRO A 99 -1.71 6.16 17.37
C PRO A 99 -1.17 7.08 16.27
N ILE A 100 0.04 6.82 15.76
CA ILE A 100 0.63 7.62 14.68
C ILE A 100 -0.19 7.47 13.40
N MET A 101 -0.59 6.24 13.07
CA MET A 101 -1.42 5.98 11.90
C MET A 101 -2.86 6.45 12.10
N SER A 102 -3.41 6.33 13.31
CA SER A 102 -4.74 6.89 13.63
C SER A 102 -4.77 8.39 13.41
N GLN A 103 -3.81 9.13 13.97
CA GLN A 103 -3.72 10.58 13.82
C GLN A 103 -3.52 11.01 12.35
N PHE A 104 -2.69 10.27 11.60
CA PHE A 104 -2.51 10.51 10.17
C PHE A 104 -3.84 10.43 9.40
N PHE A 105 -4.62 9.37 9.59
CA PHE A 105 -5.90 9.21 8.90
C PHE A 105 -6.98 10.17 9.40
N GLU A 106 -7.01 10.48 10.69
CA GLU A 106 -7.88 11.54 11.22
C GLU A 106 -7.61 12.88 10.52
N TRP A 107 -6.34 13.24 10.35
CA TRP A 107 -5.96 14.45 9.63
C TRP A 107 -6.33 14.42 8.15
N VAL A 108 -6.12 13.27 7.47
CA VAL A 108 -6.52 13.10 6.06
C VAL A 108 -8.04 13.28 5.91
N ILE A 109 -8.84 12.66 6.78
CA ILE A 109 -10.31 12.77 6.76
C ILE A 109 -10.76 14.19 7.08
N ASP A 110 -10.15 14.85 8.07
CA ASP A 110 -10.44 16.26 8.39
C ASP A 110 -10.13 17.18 7.20
N CYS A 111 -8.98 17.00 6.56
CA CYS A 111 -8.64 17.75 5.35
C CYS A 111 -9.67 17.50 4.24
N GLU A 112 -10.01 16.25 3.97
CA GLU A 112 -10.97 15.84 2.96
C GLU A 112 -12.38 16.41 3.18
N THR A 113 -12.84 16.43 4.44
CA THR A 113 -14.22 16.81 4.78
C THR A 113 -14.39 18.30 5.07
N ASN A 114 -13.37 18.97 5.62
CA ASN A 114 -13.50 20.33 6.14
C ASN A 114 -12.62 21.37 5.44
N LYS A 115 -11.56 20.96 4.73
CA LYS A 115 -10.59 21.91 4.11
C LYS A 115 -10.59 21.84 2.59
N LEU A 116 -10.64 20.63 2.06
CA LEU A 116 -10.81 20.34 0.65
C LEU A 116 -12.29 20.46 0.33
N GLY A 117 -12.60 20.93 -0.87
CA GLY A 117 -13.98 21.12 -1.30
C GLY A 117 -14.21 20.47 -2.65
N TYR A 118 -15.48 20.24 -2.93
CA TYR A 118 -15.97 19.66 -4.18
C TYR A 118 -16.93 20.61 -4.86
N ASP A 119 -16.89 20.67 -6.20
CA ASP A 119 -17.90 21.38 -6.98
C ASP A 119 -19.26 20.64 -6.94
N GLU A 120 -20.28 21.25 -7.52
CA GLU A 120 -21.64 20.68 -7.61
C GLU A 120 -21.71 19.32 -8.34
N ASN A 121 -20.66 18.96 -9.10
CA ASN A 121 -20.54 17.69 -9.82
C ASN A 121 -19.68 16.67 -9.06
N GLY A 122 -19.20 16.99 -7.85
CA GLY A 122 -18.34 16.13 -7.05
C GLY A 122 -16.88 16.11 -7.50
N ARG A 123 -16.39 17.13 -8.21
CA ARG A 123 -14.97 17.25 -8.61
C ARG A 123 -14.19 18.07 -7.60
N CYS A 124 -12.94 17.71 -7.35
CA CYS A 124 -12.06 18.47 -6.46
C CYS A 124 -11.95 19.93 -6.91
N LEU A 125 -12.12 20.87 -5.98
CA LEU A 125 -11.88 22.29 -6.24
C LEU A 125 -10.38 22.55 -6.42
N GLY A 126 -10.04 23.38 -7.41
CA GLY A 126 -8.66 23.75 -7.74
C GLY A 126 -8.37 23.68 -9.23
N GLU A 127 -7.18 24.10 -9.62
CA GLU A 127 -6.68 23.96 -10.98
C GLU A 127 -5.82 22.70 -11.08
N ALA A 128 -6.15 21.80 -12.01
CA ALA A 128 -5.37 20.60 -12.24
C ALA A 128 -4.08 20.95 -12.99
N GLU A 129 -2.93 20.61 -12.39
CA GLU A 129 -1.63 20.71 -13.04
C GLU A 129 -1.31 19.39 -13.77
N TYR A 130 -1.18 19.45 -15.09
CA TYR A 130 -1.01 18.27 -15.94
C TYR A 130 0.46 17.97 -16.30
N SER A 131 1.43 18.73 -15.79
CA SER A 131 2.86 18.59 -16.08
C SER A 131 3.57 17.55 -15.22
N LEU A 132 2.95 16.39 -15.01
CA LEU A 132 3.57 15.28 -14.29
C LEU A 132 4.20 14.28 -15.26
N ASN A 133 5.36 13.75 -14.87
CA ASN A 133 5.96 12.62 -15.58
C ASN A 133 5.05 11.40 -15.47
N THR A 134 5.00 10.60 -16.55
CA THR A 134 4.24 9.34 -16.54
C THR A 134 4.80 8.39 -15.49
N PRO A 135 3.96 7.65 -14.74
CA PRO A 135 4.43 6.64 -13.80
C PRO A 135 5.35 5.61 -14.48
N GLU A 136 6.50 5.36 -13.87
CA GLU A 136 7.46 4.38 -14.37
C GLU A 136 7.19 3.00 -13.77
N ARG A 137 7.08 1.99 -14.62
CA ARG A 137 6.96 0.60 -14.17
C ARG A 137 8.33 0.11 -13.70
N LEU A 138 8.42 -0.25 -12.41
CA LEU A 138 9.60 -0.91 -11.84
C LEU A 138 9.93 -2.21 -12.59
N GLN A 139 11.21 -2.42 -12.84
CA GLN A 139 11.71 -3.52 -13.66
C GLN A 139 12.41 -4.56 -12.79
N TRP A 140 12.23 -5.84 -13.12
CA TRP A 140 12.80 -6.95 -12.36
C TRP A 140 13.43 -7.98 -13.29
N LYS A 141 14.57 -8.53 -12.89
CA LYS A 141 15.26 -9.68 -13.48
C LYS A 141 15.34 -10.76 -12.42
N ILE A 142 14.27 -11.55 -12.31
CA ILE A 142 14.19 -12.65 -11.35
C ILE A 142 14.75 -13.91 -12.01
N PRO A 143 15.70 -14.63 -11.40
CA PRO A 143 16.18 -15.90 -11.91
C PRO A 143 15.04 -16.91 -12.05
N GLU A 144 15.06 -17.72 -13.11
CA GLU A 144 14.19 -18.90 -13.18
C GLU A 144 14.62 -19.91 -12.11
N LYS A 145 13.64 -20.58 -11.49
CA LYS A 145 13.87 -21.60 -10.47
C LYS A 145 14.51 -22.86 -11.03
#